data_AF-A0A0D2NX16-F1
#
_entry.id   AF-A0A0D2NX16-F1
#
_cell.length_a   1.000
_cell.length_b   1.000
_cell.length_c   1.000
_cell.angle_alpha   90.00
_cell.angle_beta   90.00
_cell.angle_gamma   90.00
#
_symmetry.space_group_name_H-M   'P 1'
#
loop_
_entity.id
_entity.type
_entity.pdbx_description
1 polymer ?
#
loop_
_entity_poly.entity_id
_entity_poly.type
_entity_poly.pdbx_seq_one_letter_code
_entity_poly.pdbx_strand_id
1 'polypeptide(L)'
;MSTAPKPPTDLKTVVESEIKEWHFHIYFHQNNADEHRAALQLRDAVLRLRRDGAFVAVPLLHVNTSPIGPHPVGSYEIWTPSETFASVFSYLCMNRGDLSVLVHPLTRDQRKDHEVRNAWLGPAFPLDLGTLPVRSEEIPSQYHSLKLGYSGKDSLTIPMRLKLGSNIEYLLQSEKEAARAPARE
;
A
#
# COMPACT_ATOMS: atom_id res chain seq x y z
N MET A 1 9.86 -32.08 -3.09
CA MET A 1 9.34 -31.09 -2.11
C MET A 1 10.03 -29.77 -2.40
N SER A 2 9.32 -28.77 -2.91
CA SER A 2 9.89 -27.43 -3.11
C SER A 2 9.98 -26.77 -1.73
N THR A 3 11.20 -26.51 -1.26
CA THR A 3 11.41 -25.78 0.00
C THR A 3 10.96 -24.34 -0.21
N ALA A 4 10.06 -23.86 0.64
CA ALA A 4 9.67 -22.45 0.62
C ALA A 4 10.93 -21.56 0.66
N PRO A 5 11.00 -20.50 -0.16
CA PRO A 5 12.17 -19.63 -0.18
C PRO A 5 12.37 -18.98 1.19
N LYS A 6 13.62 -18.94 1.66
CA LYS A 6 13.97 -18.21 2.88
C LYS A 6 13.73 -16.71 2.66
N PRO A 7 13.20 -15.98 3.65
CA PRO A 7 13.11 -14.52 3.58
C PRO A 7 14.50 -13.90 3.35
N PRO A 8 14.64 -12.90 2.46
CA PRO A 8 15.90 -12.20 2.26
C PRO A 8 16.25 -11.39 3.51
N THR A 9 17.52 -11.47 3.93
CA THR A 9 18.07 -10.71 5.07
C THR A 9 19.17 -9.74 4.67
N ASP A 10 19.61 -9.76 3.40
CA ASP A 10 20.56 -8.78 2.89
C ASP A 10 19.93 -7.38 2.85
N LEU A 11 20.51 -6.46 3.62
CA LEU A 11 19.98 -5.12 3.82
C LEU A 11 19.81 -4.36 2.50
N LYS A 12 20.79 -4.47 1.60
CA LYS A 12 20.76 -3.75 0.32
C LYS A 12 19.60 -4.27 -0.53
N THR A 13 19.49 -5.58 -0.69
CA THR A 13 18.41 -6.24 -1.43
C THR A 13 17.04 -5.83 -0.91
N VAL A 14 16.83 -5.84 0.41
CA VAL A 14 15.54 -5.49 1.02
C VAL A 14 15.20 -4.01 0.81
N VAL A 15 16.18 -3.11 0.97
CA VAL A 15 15.97 -1.67 0.77
C VAL A 15 15.68 -1.33 -0.70
N GLU A 16 16.41 -1.95 -1.63
CA GLU A 16 16.24 -1.70 -3.08
C GLU A 16 14.94 -2.30 -3.64
N SER A 17 14.37 -3.31 -2.98
CA SER A 17 13.11 -3.95 -3.35
C SER A 17 11.88 -3.42 -2.60
N GLU A 18 12.05 -2.38 -1.79
CA GLU A 18 10.96 -1.76 -1.04
C GLU A 18 9.86 -1.22 -1.97
N ILE A 19 8.60 -1.47 -1.60
CA ILE A 19 7.45 -0.94 -2.33
C ILE A 19 7.38 0.58 -2.15
N LYS A 20 7.29 1.30 -3.26
CA LYS A 20 7.26 2.77 -3.25
C LYS A 20 5.88 3.37 -3.51
N GLU A 21 4.96 2.62 -4.10
CA GLU A 21 3.60 3.10 -4.42
C GLU A 21 2.56 2.03 -4.10
N TRP A 22 1.38 2.48 -3.68
CA TRP A 22 0.27 1.66 -3.22
C TRP A 22 -1.06 2.16 -3.77
N HIS A 23 -2.00 1.24 -3.94
CA HIS A 23 -3.41 1.55 -4.19
C HIS A 23 -4.29 1.15 -3.02
N PHE A 24 -5.28 1.99 -2.78
CA PHE A 24 -6.43 1.69 -1.94
C PHE A 24 -7.67 1.76 -2.83
N HIS A 25 -8.38 0.65 -3.00
CA HIS A 25 -9.66 0.64 -3.69
C HIS A 25 -10.80 0.60 -2.69
N ILE A 26 -11.56 1.68 -2.63
CA ILE A 26 -12.72 1.81 -1.75
C ILE A 26 -13.92 1.18 -2.45
N TYR A 27 -14.51 0.16 -1.85
CA TYR A 27 -15.60 -0.62 -2.46
C TYR A 27 -16.96 -0.26 -1.87
N PHE A 28 -17.98 -0.30 -2.73
CA PHE A 28 -19.39 -0.15 -2.38
C PHE A 28 -20.25 -1.00 -3.31
N HIS A 29 -21.34 -1.56 -2.78
CA HIS A 29 -22.31 -2.30 -3.58
C HIS A 29 -23.09 -1.35 -4.49
N GLN A 30 -23.23 -1.73 -5.76
CA GLN A 30 -23.78 -0.91 -6.85
C GLN A 30 -25.22 -0.45 -6.56
N ASN A 31 -25.99 -1.29 -5.87
CA ASN A 31 -27.39 -1.02 -5.53
C ASN A 31 -27.58 -0.58 -4.06
N ASN A 32 -26.50 -0.19 -3.38
CA ASN A 32 -26.56 0.35 -2.02
C ASN A 32 -26.26 1.86 -2.04
N ALA A 33 -27.32 2.67 -2.00
CA ALA A 33 -27.21 4.12 -2.05
C ALA A 33 -26.47 4.72 -0.83
N ASP A 34 -26.52 4.04 0.32
CA ASP A 34 -25.87 4.50 1.54
C ASP A 34 -24.36 4.26 1.50
N GLU A 35 -23.93 3.07 1.06
CA GLU A 35 -22.50 2.80 0.82
C GLU A 35 -21.92 3.71 -0.26
N HIS A 36 -22.63 3.90 -1.38
CA HIS A 36 -22.17 4.81 -2.42
C HIS A 36 -21.99 6.25 -1.88
N ARG A 37 -22.96 6.75 -1.09
CA ARG A 37 -22.86 8.07 -0.45
C ARG A 37 -21.68 8.13 0.53
N ALA A 38 -21.50 7.10 1.36
CA ALA A 38 -20.38 7.02 2.30
C ALA A 38 -19.03 7.02 1.56
N ALA A 39 -18.93 6.29 0.45
CA ALA A 39 -17.72 6.21 -0.37
C ALA A 39 -17.37 7.59 -0.96
N LEU A 40 -18.35 8.32 -1.49
CA LEU A 40 -18.12 9.68 -2.00
C LEU A 40 -17.74 10.67 -0.88
N GLN A 41 -18.37 10.57 0.30
CA GLN A 41 -18.01 11.40 1.45
C GLN A 41 -16.58 11.14 1.92
N LEU A 42 -16.16 9.87 1.97
CA LEU A 42 -14.80 9.48 2.30
C LEU A 42 -13.80 10.01 1.27
N ARG A 43 -14.11 9.90 -0.03
CA ARG A 43 -13.32 10.46 -1.12
C ARG A 43 -13.11 11.96 -0.96
N ASP A 44 -14.17 12.70 -0.69
CA ASP A 44 -14.12 14.14 -0.50
C ASP A 44 -13.30 14.52 0.75
N ALA A 45 -13.39 13.74 1.82
CA ALA A 45 -12.57 13.94 3.01
C ALA A 45 -11.08 13.74 2.72
N VAL A 46 -10.71 12.69 1.99
CA VAL A 46 -9.34 12.45 1.53
C VAL A 46 -8.84 13.61 0.67
N LEU A 47 -9.66 14.13 -0.26
CA LEU A 47 -9.29 15.27 -1.10
C LEU A 47 -9.06 16.55 -0.29
N ARG A 48 -9.92 16.83 0.71
CA ARG A 48 -9.74 17.97 1.63
C ARG A 48 -8.46 17.82 2.45
N LEU A 49 -8.22 16.64 3.02
CA LEU A 49 -7.02 16.36 3.81
C LEU A 49 -5.73 16.43 2.99
N ARG A 50 -5.75 15.98 1.72
CA ARG A 50 -4.65 16.20 0.77
C ARG A 50 -4.40 17.68 0.56
N ARG A 51 -5.46 18.46 0.27
CA ARG A 51 -5.35 19.91 0.05
C ARG A 51 -4.75 20.60 1.28
N ASP A 52 -5.16 20.18 2.46
CA ASP A 52 -4.77 20.79 3.74
C ASP A 52 -3.42 20.24 4.29
N GLY A 53 -2.76 19.34 3.54
CA GLY A 53 -1.40 18.89 3.84
C GLY A 53 -1.29 17.75 4.85
N ALA A 54 -2.37 17.03 5.16
CA ALA A 54 -2.34 15.92 6.11
C ALA A 54 -1.53 14.72 5.59
N PHE A 55 -1.60 14.45 4.28
CA PHE A 55 -0.88 13.37 3.58
C PHE A 55 -0.98 13.56 2.06
N VAL A 56 -0.24 12.76 1.31
CA VAL A 56 -0.35 12.69 -0.15
C VAL A 56 -1.16 11.45 -0.51
N ALA A 57 -2.38 11.67 -0.98
CA ALA A 57 -3.26 10.62 -1.46
C ALA A 57 -4.01 11.15 -2.67
N VAL A 58 -3.99 10.43 -3.79
CA VAL A 58 -4.59 10.89 -5.05
C VAL A 58 -5.71 9.94 -5.45
N PRO A 59 -6.97 10.25 -5.07
CA PRO A 59 -8.13 9.56 -5.62
C PRO A 59 -8.19 9.73 -7.13
N LEU A 60 -8.46 8.65 -7.86
CA LEU A 60 -8.71 8.71 -9.28
C LEU A 60 -9.95 9.59 -9.55
N LEU A 61 -9.93 10.31 -10.68
CA LEU A 61 -11.03 11.22 -11.03
C LEU A 61 -12.36 10.48 -11.17
N HIS A 62 -12.33 9.31 -11.82
CA HIS A 62 -13.50 8.51 -12.11
C HIS A 62 -13.87 7.61 -10.92
N VAL A 63 -15.17 7.46 -10.68
CA VAL A 63 -15.74 6.50 -9.73
C VAL A 63 -16.48 5.45 -10.55
N ASN A 64 -16.04 4.20 -10.47
CA ASN A 64 -16.67 3.08 -11.15
C ASN A 64 -17.95 2.72 -10.40
N THR A 65 -19.13 2.94 -11.01
CA THR A 65 -20.42 2.56 -10.40
C THR A 65 -20.86 1.13 -10.74
N SER A 66 -19.99 0.37 -11.41
CA SER A 66 -20.18 -1.03 -11.80
C SER A 66 -18.84 -1.78 -11.69
N PRO A 67 -18.82 -3.13 -11.78
CA PRO A 67 -17.57 -3.90 -11.83
C PRO A 67 -16.72 -3.47 -13.02
N ILE A 68 -15.42 -3.25 -12.80
CA ILE A 68 -14.45 -2.85 -13.84
C ILE A 68 -13.12 -3.53 -13.53
N GLY A 69 -12.50 -4.16 -14.54
CA GLY A 69 -11.25 -4.89 -14.36
C GLY A 69 -11.36 -5.98 -13.29
N PRO A 70 -10.44 -6.06 -12.32
CA PRO A 70 -10.48 -7.09 -11.28
C PRO A 70 -11.49 -6.80 -10.15
N HIS A 71 -12.13 -5.62 -10.17
CA HIS A 71 -12.97 -5.14 -9.08
C HIS A 71 -14.42 -5.60 -9.27
N PRO A 72 -14.98 -6.43 -8.37
CA PRO A 72 -16.27 -7.08 -8.56
C PRO A 72 -17.48 -6.21 -8.20
N VAL A 73 -17.25 -5.02 -7.64
CA VAL A 73 -18.27 -4.07 -7.21
C VAL A 73 -17.93 -2.64 -7.61
N GLY A 74 -18.80 -1.68 -7.28
CA GLY A 74 -18.50 -0.27 -7.45
C GLY A 74 -17.26 0.11 -6.64
N SER A 75 -16.39 0.92 -7.23
CA SER A 75 -15.10 1.26 -6.60
C SER A 75 -14.51 2.57 -7.09
N TYR A 76 -13.59 3.11 -6.31
CA TYR A 76 -12.60 4.06 -6.81
C TYR A 76 -11.24 3.81 -6.17
N GLU A 77 -10.20 4.11 -6.93
CA GLU A 77 -8.80 3.98 -6.52
C GLU A 77 -8.32 5.26 -5.80
N ILE A 78 -7.43 5.08 -4.82
CA ILE A 78 -6.59 6.12 -4.24
C ILE A 78 -5.13 5.66 -4.37
N TRP A 79 -4.35 6.37 -5.18
CA TRP A 79 -2.91 6.21 -5.21
C TRP A 79 -2.25 6.88 -4.02
N THR A 80 -1.27 6.22 -3.41
CA THR A 80 -0.52 6.72 -2.25
C THR A 80 0.96 6.33 -2.36
N PRO A 81 1.89 7.29 -2.23
CA PRO A 81 3.32 6.99 -2.19
C PRO A 81 3.72 6.48 -0.79
N SER A 82 4.77 5.66 -0.70
CA SER A 82 5.17 5.01 0.56
C SER A 82 5.48 6.00 1.68
N GLU A 83 5.93 7.21 1.34
CA GLU A 83 6.21 8.31 2.27
C GLU A 83 5.00 8.71 3.12
N THR A 84 3.77 8.50 2.62
CA THR A 84 2.55 8.83 3.37
C THR A 84 1.58 7.66 3.53
N PHE A 85 2.01 6.44 3.16
CA PHE A 85 1.21 5.22 3.27
C PHE A 85 0.65 5.03 4.68
N ALA A 86 1.50 5.12 5.71
CA ALA A 86 1.07 4.92 7.10
C ALA A 86 -0.01 5.92 7.54
N SER A 87 0.10 7.18 7.13
CA SER A 87 -0.88 8.23 7.44
C SER A 87 -2.23 7.96 6.76
N VAL A 88 -2.22 7.58 5.47
CA VAL A 88 -3.43 7.25 4.71
C VAL A 88 -4.08 5.98 5.25
N PHE A 89 -3.29 4.93 5.45
CA PHE A 89 -3.75 3.65 6.01
C PHE A 89 -4.38 3.86 7.39
N SER A 90 -3.72 4.60 8.29
CA SER A 90 -4.24 4.94 9.61
C SER A 90 -5.57 5.69 9.53
N TYR A 91 -5.67 6.70 8.66
CA TYR A 91 -6.90 7.45 8.47
C TYR A 91 -8.04 6.55 7.98
N LEU A 92 -7.80 5.69 6.99
CA LEU A 92 -8.82 4.78 6.46
C LEU A 92 -9.23 3.70 7.47
N CYS A 93 -8.29 3.17 8.26
CA CYS A 93 -8.59 2.26 9.37
C CYS A 93 -9.62 2.84 10.33
N MET A 94 -9.50 4.12 10.66
CA MET A 94 -10.35 4.79 11.65
C MET A 94 -11.65 5.35 11.06
N ASN A 95 -11.67 5.70 9.77
CA ASN A 95 -12.72 6.56 9.21
C ASN A 95 -13.47 5.99 8.01
N ARG A 96 -13.16 4.77 7.53
CA ARG A 96 -13.86 4.17 6.38
C ARG A 96 -15.33 3.78 6.65
N GLY A 97 -15.76 3.79 7.91
CA GLY A 97 -17.04 3.22 8.31
C GLY A 97 -17.09 1.72 7.97
N ASP A 98 -18.17 1.30 7.31
CA ASP A 98 -18.37 -0.11 6.94
C ASP A 98 -17.82 -0.48 5.56
N LEU A 99 -17.27 0.48 4.79
CA LEU A 99 -16.77 0.26 3.43
C LEU A 99 -15.54 -0.65 3.40
N SER A 100 -15.53 -1.69 2.59
CA SER A 100 -14.33 -2.50 2.37
C SER A 100 -13.29 -1.75 1.56
N VAL A 101 -12.01 -1.96 1.89
CA VAL A 101 -10.88 -1.38 1.16
C VAL A 101 -9.87 -2.45 0.80
N LEU A 102 -9.67 -2.67 -0.50
CA LEU A 102 -8.53 -3.44 -1.01
C LEU A 102 -7.29 -2.56 -0.96
N VAL A 103 -6.21 -3.04 -0.36
CA VAL A 103 -4.90 -2.38 -0.32
C VAL A 103 -3.89 -3.27 -1.04
N HIS A 104 -3.17 -2.76 -2.02
CA HIS A 104 -2.12 -3.55 -2.69
C HIS A 104 -0.94 -2.68 -3.15
N PRO A 105 0.27 -3.28 -3.25
CA PRO A 105 1.43 -2.58 -3.79
C PRO A 105 1.31 -2.39 -5.32
N LEU A 106 2.10 -1.47 -5.88
CA LEU A 106 2.26 -1.32 -7.34
C LEU A 106 3.62 -1.86 -7.76
N THR A 107 3.67 -3.09 -8.23
CA THR A 107 4.88 -3.66 -8.82
C THR A 107 4.64 -4.09 -10.25
N ARG A 108 5.67 -4.69 -10.86
CA ARG A 108 5.52 -5.35 -12.15
C ARG A 108 4.63 -6.59 -12.06
N ASP A 109 4.47 -7.21 -10.91
CA ASP A 109 3.69 -8.44 -10.74
C ASP A 109 2.23 -8.13 -10.35
N GLN A 110 1.52 -7.34 -11.15
CA GLN A 110 0.20 -6.80 -10.80
C GLN A 110 -0.79 -7.88 -10.32
N ARG A 111 -0.85 -9.04 -10.99
CA ARG A 111 -1.70 -10.14 -10.53
C ARG A 111 -1.34 -10.61 -9.12
N LYS A 112 -0.05 -10.80 -8.80
CA LYS A 112 0.39 -11.18 -7.45
C LYS A 112 0.11 -10.08 -6.43
N ASP A 113 0.24 -8.83 -6.85
CA ASP A 113 -0.06 -7.68 -6.00
C ASP A 113 -1.53 -7.70 -5.55
N HIS A 114 -2.44 -8.00 -6.48
CA HIS A 114 -3.87 -8.14 -6.20
C HIS A 114 -4.27 -9.45 -5.54
N GLU A 115 -3.50 -10.54 -5.69
CA GLU A 115 -3.89 -11.87 -5.24
C GLU A 115 -3.32 -12.21 -3.85
N VAL A 116 -2.00 -12.10 -3.68
CA VAL A 116 -1.28 -12.64 -2.51
C VAL A 116 -0.51 -11.60 -1.71
N ARG A 117 -0.23 -10.42 -2.29
CA ARG A 117 0.43 -9.30 -1.57
C ARG A 117 -0.55 -8.22 -1.14
N ASN A 118 -1.84 -8.45 -1.34
CA ASN A 118 -2.88 -7.52 -0.91
C ASN A 118 -3.08 -7.57 0.61
N ALA A 119 -3.81 -6.57 1.10
CA ALA A 119 -4.46 -6.56 2.40
C ALA A 119 -5.88 -6.01 2.24
N TRP A 120 -6.71 -6.22 3.25
CA TRP A 120 -8.07 -5.72 3.30
C TRP A 120 -8.36 -4.98 4.60
N LEU A 121 -8.99 -3.81 4.50
CA LEU A 121 -9.70 -3.21 5.62
C LEU A 121 -11.18 -3.55 5.48
N GLY A 122 -11.72 -4.32 6.43
CA GLY A 122 -13.08 -4.86 6.35
C GLY A 122 -13.15 -6.18 5.55
N PRO A 123 -14.36 -6.65 5.22
CA PRO A 123 -14.55 -7.89 4.48
C PRO A 123 -13.90 -7.87 3.10
N ALA A 124 -13.18 -8.94 2.76
CA ALA A 124 -12.58 -9.10 1.44
C ALA A 124 -13.62 -9.44 0.37
N PHE A 125 -13.36 -8.99 -0.86
CA PHE A 125 -14.15 -9.36 -2.04
C PHE A 125 -13.39 -10.33 -2.95
N PRO A 126 -14.07 -11.27 -3.62
CA PRO A 126 -13.44 -12.16 -4.59
C PRO A 126 -13.13 -11.40 -5.88
N LEU A 127 -11.85 -11.07 -6.09
CA LEU A 127 -11.41 -10.33 -7.28
C LEU A 127 -11.40 -11.23 -8.53
N ASP A 128 -11.73 -10.64 -9.69
CA ASP A 128 -11.51 -11.29 -10.99
C ASP A 128 -10.08 -11.05 -11.48
N LEU A 129 -9.19 -11.99 -11.17
CA LEU A 129 -7.78 -11.87 -11.54
C LEU A 129 -7.51 -12.14 -13.02
N GLY A 130 -8.51 -12.58 -13.79
CA GLY A 130 -8.35 -12.98 -15.19
C GLY A 130 -7.95 -11.82 -16.10
N THR A 131 -8.27 -10.59 -15.73
CA THR A 131 -7.96 -9.40 -16.52
C THR A 131 -6.58 -8.81 -16.23
N LEU A 132 -5.88 -9.29 -15.19
CA LEU A 132 -4.61 -8.72 -14.76
C LEU A 132 -3.42 -9.39 -15.47
N PRO A 133 -2.43 -8.61 -15.94
CA PRO A 133 -1.20 -9.19 -16.46
C PRO A 133 -0.46 -9.93 -15.34
N VAL A 134 0.11 -11.09 -15.67
CA VAL A 134 0.95 -11.86 -14.74
C VAL A 134 2.17 -11.03 -14.34
N ARG A 135 2.79 -10.37 -15.33
CA ARG A 135 3.89 -9.45 -15.14
C ARG A 135 3.90 -8.38 -16.23
N SER A 136 4.10 -7.13 -15.86
CA SER A 136 4.25 -5.99 -16.75
C SER A 136 5.71 -5.75 -17.13
N GLU A 137 5.94 -5.15 -18.30
CA GLU A 137 7.29 -4.74 -18.72
C GLU A 137 7.86 -3.67 -17.80
N GLU A 138 7.05 -2.66 -17.50
CA GLU A 138 7.40 -1.54 -16.63
C GLU A 138 6.60 -1.59 -15.31
N ILE A 139 7.12 -0.90 -14.30
CA ILE A 139 6.35 -0.62 -13.08
C ILE A 139 5.26 0.39 -13.48
N PRO A 140 3.99 0.19 -13.10
CA PRO A 140 2.90 1.12 -13.42
C PRO A 140 2.95 2.36 -12.51
N SER A 141 4.09 3.07 -12.46
CA SER A 141 4.29 4.24 -11.60
C SER A 141 3.38 5.40 -12.01
N GLN A 142 2.81 6.09 -11.02
CA GLN A 142 1.87 7.19 -11.26
C GLN A 142 2.35 8.50 -10.64
N TYR A 143 1.83 9.63 -11.13
CA TYR A 143 2.05 10.98 -10.57
C TYR A 143 3.52 11.42 -10.40
N HIS A 144 4.37 11.11 -11.39
CA HIS A 144 5.80 11.47 -11.42
C HIS A 144 6.13 12.94 -11.08
N SER A 145 5.23 13.88 -11.39
CA SER A 145 5.39 15.31 -11.09
C SER A 145 5.48 15.62 -9.58
N LEU A 146 4.96 14.73 -8.73
CA LEU A 146 5.02 14.86 -7.28
C LEU A 146 6.40 14.53 -6.71
N LYS A 147 7.26 13.83 -7.46
CA LYS A 147 8.61 13.41 -7.01
C LYS A 147 8.59 12.61 -5.69
N LEU A 148 7.59 11.73 -5.56
CA LEU A 148 7.39 10.80 -4.46
C LEU A 148 7.29 9.37 -5.02
N GLY A 149 7.26 8.37 -4.15
CA GLY A 149 7.14 6.98 -4.57
C GLY A 149 8.29 6.56 -5.47
N TYR A 150 8.00 5.96 -6.63
CA TYR A 150 9.07 5.53 -7.56
C TYR A 150 9.85 6.70 -8.18
N SER A 151 9.29 7.92 -8.13
CA SER A 151 9.98 9.16 -8.55
C SER A 151 10.68 9.88 -7.40
N GLY A 152 10.61 9.34 -6.18
CA GLY A 152 11.22 9.90 -4.98
C GLY A 152 12.74 9.68 -4.94
N LYS A 153 13.39 10.33 -3.98
CA LYS A 153 14.80 10.09 -3.66
C LYS A 153 14.90 9.41 -2.31
N ASP A 154 15.66 8.33 -2.23
CA ASP A 154 15.97 7.71 -0.94
C ASP A 154 16.78 8.67 -0.06
N SER A 155 16.32 8.85 1.17
CA SER A 155 16.95 9.75 2.15
C SER A 155 18.05 9.07 2.98
N LEU A 156 18.06 7.74 3.05
CA LEU A 156 18.98 6.97 3.91
C LEU A 156 19.87 6.01 3.10
N THR A 157 21.18 6.24 3.18
CA THR A 157 22.19 5.35 2.59
C THR A 157 22.35 4.05 3.38
N ILE A 158 22.91 3.00 2.76
CA ILE A 158 23.19 1.72 3.43
C ILE A 158 24.06 1.88 4.69
N PRO A 159 25.17 2.65 4.68
CA PRO A 159 25.96 2.88 5.90
C PRO A 159 25.16 3.55 7.01
N MET A 160 24.29 4.52 6.69
CA MET A 160 23.42 5.16 7.68
C MET A 160 22.43 4.16 8.28
N ARG A 161 21.81 3.31 7.45
CA ARG A 161 20.89 2.25 7.91
C ARG A 161 21.59 1.24 8.83
N LEU A 162 22.81 0.81 8.48
CA LEU A 162 23.61 -0.08 9.34
C LEU A 162 23.93 0.56 10.71
N LYS A 163 24.25 1.87 10.72
CA LYS A 163 24.49 2.61 11.96
C LYS A 163 23.22 2.71 12.81
N LEU A 164 22.08 3.01 12.19
CA LEU A 164 20.77 3.04 12.86
C LEU A 164 20.41 1.68 13.45
N GLY A 165 20.54 0.60 12.68
CA GLY A 165 20.27 -0.76 13.15
C GLY A 165 21.17 -1.16 14.33
N SER A 166 22.46 -0.82 14.28
CA SER A 166 23.39 -1.10 15.38
C SER A 166 23.01 -0.34 16.66
N ASN A 167 22.52 0.90 16.53
CA ASN A 167 22.03 1.68 17.66
C ASN A 167 20.74 1.11 18.25
N ILE A 168 19.81 0.64 17.40
CA ILE A 168 18.58 -0.03 17.85
C ILE A 168 18.95 -1.27 18.67
N GLU A 169 19.81 -2.15 18.16
CA GLU A 169 20.22 -3.35 18.89
C GLU A 169 20.91 -3.03 20.22
N TYR A 170 21.72 -1.98 20.28
CA TYR A 170 22.33 -1.52 21.52
C TYR A 170 21.27 -1.11 22.56
N LEU A 171 20.27 -0.31 22.17
CA LEU A 171 19.20 0.12 23.07
C LEU A 171 18.35 -1.07 23.54
N LEU A 172 17.99 -1.96 22.61
CA LEU A 172 17.15 -3.12 22.90
C LEU A 172 17.80 -4.09 23.89
N GLN A 173 19.13 -4.11 24.06
CA GLN A 173 19.82 -4.94 25.07
C GLN A 173 19.28 -4.75 26.50
N SER A 174 18.72 -3.58 26.81
CA SER A 174 18.11 -3.29 28.11
C SER A 174 16.62 -3.62 28.19
N GLU A 175 15.96 -3.79 27.04
CA GLU A 175 14.55 -4.13 26.94
C GLU A 175 14.33 -5.63 27.13
N LYS A 176 13.60 -6.01 28.17
CA LYS A 176 13.41 -7.43 28.57
C LYS A 176 12.45 -8.19 27.66
N GLU A 177 11.48 -7.48 27.08
CA GLU A 177 10.47 -8.07 26.21
C GLU A 177 10.88 -8.09 24.73
N ALA A 178 11.99 -7.41 24.39
CA ALA A 178 12.51 -7.38 23.03
C ALA A 178 13.33 -8.64 22.72
N ALA A 179 12.94 -9.36 21.66
CA ALA A 179 13.73 -10.45 21.12
C ALA A 179 15.12 -9.93 20.68
N ARG A 180 16.16 -10.73 20.93
CA ARG A 180 17.53 -10.43 20.51
C ARG A 180 17.73 -10.80 19.04
N ALA A 181 18.34 -9.92 18.26
CA ALA A 181 18.74 -10.28 16.90
C ALA A 181 19.78 -11.43 16.92
N PRO A 182 19.73 -12.35 15.94
CA PRO A 182 20.80 -13.31 15.71
C PRO A 182 22.14 -12.60 15.43
N ALA A 183 23.25 -13.31 15.63
CA ALA A 183 24.56 -12.82 15.20
C ALA A 183 24.56 -12.54 13.69
N ARG A 184 25.29 -11.51 13.26
CA ARG A 184 25.51 -11.25 11.83
C ARG A 184 26.30 -12.42 11.23
N GLU A 185 25.88 -12.87 10.06
CA GLU A 185 26.63 -13.82 9.23
C GLU A 185 27.95 -13.20 8.72
#